data_AF-A0A839SF88-F1
#
_entry.id   AF-A0A839SF88-F1
#
_cell.length_a   1.000
_cell.length_b   1.000
_cell.length_c   1.000
_cell.angle_alpha   90.00
_cell.angle_beta   90.00
_cell.angle_gamma   90.00
#
_symmetry.space_group_name_H-M   'P 1'
#
loop_
_entity.id
_entity.type
_entity.pdbx_description
1 polymer ?
#
loop_
_entity_poly.entity_id
_entity_poly.type
_entity_poly.pdbx_seq_one_letter_code
_entity_poly.pdbx_strand_id
1 'polypeptide(L)'
;MSTNLLISVIGAISAIAVSLVAAFYASRNNIVLQTRKLKEDHYVSYIEALHGLMSENKNKESTAKYVFARDKLFIIASEEVVKKILLYESEAVGKSNDLHDRYLTDIVKSIRKDLKIKDKNFPLIWFKKA
;
A
#
# COMPACT_ATOMS: atom_id res chain seq x y z
N MET A 1 -14.43 43.09 36.27
CA MET A 1 -14.63 41.71 35.78
C MET A 1 -14.40 40.77 36.95
N SER A 2 -15.33 39.87 37.28
CA SER A 2 -15.13 38.95 38.41
C SER A 2 -14.08 37.91 38.07
N THR A 3 -13.27 37.48 39.05
CA THR A 3 -12.23 36.46 38.89
C THR A 3 -12.79 35.18 38.25
N ASN A 4 -14.03 34.83 38.59
CA ASN A 4 -14.77 33.71 37.99
C ASN A 4 -14.98 33.88 36.47
N LEU A 5 -15.35 35.07 36.01
CA LEU A 5 -15.53 35.33 34.57
C LEU A 5 -14.20 35.20 33.81
N LEU A 6 -13.09 35.65 34.41
CA LEU A 6 -11.75 35.54 33.81
C LEU A 6 -11.33 34.08 33.65
N ILE A 7 -11.53 33.25 34.69
CA ILE A 7 -11.24 31.81 34.65
C ILE A 7 -12.07 31.12 33.57
N SER A 8 -13.37 31.41 33.48
CA SER A 8 -14.25 30.83 32.46
C SER A 8 -13.81 31.22 31.04
N VAL A 9 -13.41 32.47 30.81
CA VAL A 9 -12.94 32.94 29.50
C VAL A 9 -11.63 32.25 29.11
N ILE A 10 -10.68 32.15 30.03
CA ILE A 10 -9.41 31.44 29.79
C ILE A 10 -9.67 29.96 29.50
N GLY A 11 -10.57 29.32 30.26
CA GLY A 11 -10.99 27.93 30.03
C GLY A 11 -11.60 27.74 28.64
N ALA A 12 -12.49 28.64 28.22
CA ALA A 12 -13.11 28.59 26.90
C ALA A 12 -12.08 28.74 25.77
N ILE A 13 -11.17 29.72 25.87
CA ILE A 13 -10.10 29.94 24.88
C ILE A 13 -9.18 28.71 24.81
N SER A 14 -8.83 28.13 25.96
CA SER A 14 -7.98 26.93 26.02
C SER A 14 -8.66 25.73 25.38
N ALA A 15 -9.95 25.51 25.63
CA ALA A 15 -10.73 24.43 25.04
C ALA A 15 -10.85 24.58 23.51
N ILE A 16 -11.04 25.80 23.01
CA ILE A 16 -11.04 26.10 21.58
C ILE A 16 -9.67 25.77 20.96
N ALA A 17 -8.58 26.24 21.57
CA ALA A 17 -7.23 25.99 21.08
C ALA A 17 -6.89 24.50 21.00
N VAL A 18 -7.20 23.74 22.06
CA VAL A 18 -6.97 22.29 22.10
C VAL A 18 -7.80 21.57 21.03
N SER A 19 -9.06 21.97 20.84
CA SER A 19 -9.94 21.36 19.83
C SER A 19 -9.43 21.58 18.41
N LEU A 20 -8.92 22.77 18.10
CA LEU A 20 -8.33 23.08 16.78
C LEU A 20 -7.08 22.23 16.50
N VAL A 21 -6.19 22.08 17.49
CA VAL A 21 -4.99 21.25 17.37
C VAL A 21 -5.37 19.78 17.18
N ALA A 22 -6.32 19.28 17.99
CA ALA A 22 -6.80 17.91 17.89
C ALA A 22 -7.41 17.62 16.51
N ALA A 23 -8.27 18.51 16.02
CA ALA A 23 -8.89 18.38 14.69
C ALA A 23 -7.85 18.37 13.56
N PHE A 24 -6.82 19.22 13.64
CA PHE A 24 -5.74 19.25 12.66
C PHE A 24 -4.98 17.93 12.59
N TYR A 25 -4.55 17.39 13.74
CA TYR A 25 -3.85 16.10 13.79
C TYR A 25 -4.74 14.94 13.35
N ALA A 26 -6.00 14.93 13.76
CA ALA A 26 -6.96 13.90 13.36
C ALA A 26 -7.16 13.88 11.84
N SER A 27 -7.33 15.06 11.22
CA SER A 27 -7.48 15.18 9.76
C SER A 27 -6.25 14.67 9.01
N ARG A 28 -5.04 15.07 9.43
CA ARG A 28 -3.78 14.59 8.85
C ARG A 28 -3.63 13.08 8.96
N ASN A 29 -3.91 12.52 10.13
CA ASN A 29 -3.83 11.08 10.35
C ASN A 29 -4.86 10.32 9.50
N ASN A 30 -6.08 10.86 9.37
CA ASN A 30 -7.12 10.26 8.55
C ASN A 30 -6.72 10.18 7.06
N ILE A 31 -6.12 11.25 6.49
CA ILE A 31 -5.60 11.23 5.12
C ILE A 31 -4.56 10.12 4.95
N VAL A 32 -3.60 10.04 5.87
CA VAL A 32 -2.54 9.01 5.83
C VAL A 32 -3.13 7.59 5.89
N LEU A 33 -4.12 7.35 6.75
CA LEU A 33 -4.79 6.07 6.88
C LEU A 33 -5.60 5.72 5.62
N GLN A 34 -6.36 6.68 5.08
CA GLN A 34 -7.13 6.49 3.85
C GLN A 34 -6.21 6.20 2.66
N THR A 35 -5.12 6.93 2.50
CA THR A 35 -4.12 6.65 1.45
C THR A 35 -3.48 5.27 1.63
N ARG A 36 -3.14 4.88 2.85
CA ARG A 36 -2.59 3.54 3.12
C ARG A 36 -3.60 2.44 2.77
N LYS A 37 -4.86 2.61 3.15
CA LYS A 37 -5.94 1.66 2.82
C LYS A 37 -6.13 1.54 1.31
N LEU A 38 -6.18 2.66 0.61
CA LEU A 38 -6.27 2.69 -0.85
C LEU A 38 -5.09 1.95 -1.53
N LYS A 39 -3.87 2.16 -1.03
CA LYS A 39 -2.69 1.41 -1.48
C LYS A 39 -2.85 -0.09 -1.25
N GLU A 40 -3.26 -0.49 -0.05
CA GLU A 40 -3.47 -1.89 0.33
C GLU A 40 -4.47 -2.57 -0.61
N ASP A 41 -5.62 -1.95 -0.86
CA ASP A 41 -6.66 -2.49 -1.75
C ASP A 41 -6.12 -2.73 -3.17
N HIS A 42 -5.32 -1.79 -3.70
CA HIS A 42 -4.69 -1.93 -5.01
C HIS A 42 -3.57 -2.99 -5.02
N TYR A 43 -2.80 -3.11 -3.95
CA TYR A 43 -1.77 -4.14 -3.82
C TYR A 43 -2.37 -5.54 -3.73
N VAL A 44 -3.45 -5.73 -2.98
CA VAL A 44 -4.18 -7.00 -2.92
C VAL A 44 -4.72 -7.36 -4.31
N SER A 45 -5.38 -6.40 -4.98
CA SER A 45 -5.90 -6.59 -6.34
C SER A 45 -4.80 -6.99 -7.34
N TYR A 46 -3.61 -6.41 -7.23
CA TYR A 46 -2.46 -6.77 -8.07
C TYR A 46 -1.96 -8.18 -7.80
N ILE A 47 -1.80 -8.58 -6.54
CA ILE A 47 -1.34 -9.92 -6.16
C ILE A 47 -2.34 -10.99 -6.61
N GLU A 48 -3.64 -10.73 -6.48
CA GLU A 48 -4.71 -11.59 -6.98
C GLU A 48 -4.64 -11.75 -8.51
N ALA A 49 -4.51 -10.64 -9.23
CA ALA A 49 -4.41 -10.67 -10.69
C ALA A 49 -3.13 -11.35 -11.18
N LEU A 50 -2.00 -11.15 -10.49
CA LEU A 50 -0.73 -11.83 -10.77
C LEU A 50 -0.83 -13.34 -10.53
N HIS A 51 -1.49 -13.76 -9.45
CA HIS A 51 -1.76 -15.17 -9.19
C HIS A 51 -2.63 -15.79 -10.30
N GLY A 52 -3.71 -15.10 -10.68
CA GLY A 52 -4.58 -15.52 -11.79
C GLY A 52 -3.85 -15.63 -13.13
N LEU A 53 -2.95 -14.69 -13.42
CA LEU A 53 -2.12 -14.72 -14.63
C LEU A 53 -1.22 -15.98 -14.67
N MET A 54 -0.63 -16.36 -13.54
CA MET A 54 0.22 -17.57 -13.47
C MET A 54 -0.57 -18.87 -13.52
N SER A 55 -1.76 -18.91 -12.92
CA SER A 55 -2.62 -20.10 -12.94
C SER A 55 -3.20 -20.34 -14.34
N GLU A 56 -3.63 -19.28 -15.02
CA GLU A 56 -4.35 -19.34 -16.29
C GLU A 56 -3.61 -18.58 -17.40
N ASN A 57 -2.33 -18.91 -17.62
CA ASN A 57 -1.41 -18.20 -18.52
C ASN A 57 -1.85 -18.11 -20.01
N LYS A 58 -3.02 -18.62 -20.37
CA LYS A 58 -3.63 -18.52 -21.71
C LYS A 58 -5.00 -17.83 -21.72
N ASN A 59 -5.50 -17.37 -20.57
CA ASN A 59 -6.78 -16.65 -20.48
C ASN A 59 -6.56 -15.15 -20.73
N LYS A 60 -7.21 -14.63 -21.78
CA LYS A 60 -7.19 -13.20 -22.12
C LYS A 60 -7.75 -12.33 -20.99
N GLU A 61 -8.74 -12.84 -20.26
CA GLU A 61 -9.35 -12.13 -19.14
C GLU A 61 -8.36 -11.94 -17.98
N SER A 62 -7.63 -12.99 -17.61
CA SER A 62 -6.60 -12.94 -16.56
C SER A 62 -5.46 -11.99 -16.93
N THR A 63 -5.09 -11.95 -18.22
CA THR A 63 -4.12 -10.98 -18.75
C THR A 63 -4.62 -9.54 -18.64
N ALA A 64 -5.87 -9.27 -19.04
CA ALA A 64 -6.45 -7.93 -18.95
C ALA A 64 -6.57 -7.45 -17.49
N LYS A 65 -7.00 -8.34 -16.58
CA LYS A 65 -7.06 -8.06 -15.13
C LYS A 65 -5.69 -7.70 -14.56
N TYR A 66 -4.65 -8.45 -14.94
CA TYR A 66 -3.28 -8.16 -14.52
C TYR A 66 -2.80 -6.79 -15.01
N VAL A 67 -2.92 -6.51 -16.31
CA VAL A 67 -2.48 -5.22 -16.89
C VAL A 67 -3.18 -4.05 -16.21
N PHE A 68 -4.50 -4.16 -16.01
CA PHE A 68 -5.27 -3.10 -15.37
C PHE A 68 -4.88 -2.88 -13.90
N ALA A 69 -4.67 -3.96 -13.14
CA ALA A 69 -4.22 -3.85 -11.75
C ALA A 69 -2.80 -3.28 -11.66
N ARG A 70 -1.90 -3.70 -12.55
CA ARG A 70 -0.54 -3.18 -12.68
C ARG A 70 -0.53 -1.68 -12.96
N ASP A 71 -1.30 -1.23 -13.94
CA ASP A 71 -1.29 0.18 -14.36
C ASP A 71 -1.79 1.13 -13.27
N LYS A 72 -2.75 0.67 -12.44
CA LYS A 72 -3.17 1.42 -11.24
C LYS A 72 -2.02 1.62 -10.26
N LEU A 73 -1.12 0.65 -10.11
CA LEU A 73 0.03 0.78 -9.22
C LEU A 73 1.02 1.85 -9.68
N PHE A 74 1.10 2.19 -10.97
CA PHE A 74 1.96 3.28 -11.42
C PHE A 74 1.56 4.66 -10.87
N ILE A 75 0.32 4.81 -10.41
CA ILE A 75 -0.20 6.05 -9.84
C ILE A 75 -0.04 6.06 -8.32
N ILE A 76 -0.36 4.94 -7.66
CA ILE A 76 -0.53 4.91 -6.20
C ILE A 76 0.66 4.31 -5.45
N ALA A 77 1.45 3.44 -6.09
CA ALA A 77 2.53 2.73 -5.43
C ALA A 77 3.77 3.60 -5.26
N SER A 78 4.65 3.23 -4.33
CA SER A 78 5.98 3.84 -4.26
C SER A 78 6.83 3.48 -5.48
N GLU A 79 7.78 4.36 -5.81
CA GLU A 79 8.77 4.13 -6.87
C GLU A 79 9.51 2.78 -6.73
N GLU A 80 9.86 2.40 -5.50
CA GLU A 80 10.54 1.14 -5.21
C GLU A 80 9.69 -0.08 -5.61
N VAL A 81 8.38 -0.05 -5.32
CA VAL A 81 7.45 -1.11 -5.71
C VAL A 81 7.34 -1.19 -7.23
N VAL A 82 7.16 -0.05 -7.89
CA VAL A 82 7.07 0.01 -9.37
C VAL A 82 8.34 -0.57 -10.00
N LYS A 83 9.53 -0.21 -9.51
CA LYS A 83 10.80 -0.77 -10.00
C LYS A 83 10.86 -2.30 -9.85
N LYS A 84 10.40 -2.85 -8.72
CA LYS A 84 10.39 -4.30 -8.49
C LYS A 84 9.39 -5.03 -9.40
N ILE A 85 8.25 -4.42 -9.68
CA ILE A 85 7.27 -4.96 -10.64
C ILE A 85 7.88 -5.00 -12.05
N LEU A 86 8.44 -3.90 -12.54
CA LEU A 86 9.06 -3.86 -13.87
C LEU A 86 10.25 -4.81 -14.00
N LEU A 87 11.02 -5.00 -12.93
CA LEU A 87 12.11 -5.98 -12.89
C LEU A 87 11.58 -7.41 -12.98
N TYR A 88 10.52 -7.75 -12.26
CA TYR A 88 9.86 -9.06 -12.37
C TYR A 88 9.34 -9.30 -13.80
N GLU A 89 8.71 -8.30 -14.42
CA GLU A 89 8.20 -8.42 -15.78
C GLU A 89 9.31 -8.63 -16.81
N SER A 90 10.41 -7.89 -16.68
CA SER A 90 11.54 -7.99 -17.61
C SER A 90 12.34 -9.27 -17.43
N GLU A 91 12.51 -9.77 -16.19
CA GLU A 91 13.42 -10.87 -15.89
C GLU A 91 12.75 -12.20 -15.60
N ALA A 92 11.47 -12.25 -15.25
CA ALA A 92 10.81 -13.50 -14.90
C ALA A 92 9.76 -13.90 -15.95
N VAL A 93 8.88 -12.98 -16.35
CA VAL A 93 7.74 -13.30 -17.22
C VAL A 93 8.19 -13.91 -18.56
N GLY A 94 7.70 -15.12 -18.85
CA GLY A 94 7.99 -15.83 -20.10
C GLY A 94 9.40 -16.42 -20.20
N LYS A 95 10.22 -16.32 -19.14
CA LYS A 95 11.57 -16.88 -19.07
C LYS A 95 11.58 -18.13 -18.19
N SER A 96 12.30 -19.17 -18.61
CA SER A 96 12.55 -20.33 -17.76
C SER A 96 13.72 -20.02 -16.84
N ASN A 97 13.43 -19.46 -15.66
CA ASN A 97 14.42 -19.26 -14.62
C ASN A 97 13.83 -19.44 -13.21
N ASP A 98 14.70 -19.72 -12.26
CA ASP A 98 14.35 -19.90 -10.85
C ASP A 98 14.26 -18.55 -10.09
N LEU A 99 14.26 -17.42 -10.82
CA LEU A 99 14.26 -16.09 -10.22
C LEU A 99 12.85 -15.57 -9.95
N HIS A 100 11.81 -16.22 -10.48
CA HIS A 100 10.40 -15.87 -10.25
C HIS A 100 10.07 -15.66 -8.77
N ASP A 101 10.37 -16.63 -7.92
CA ASP A 101 10.04 -16.59 -6.49
C ASP A 101 10.81 -15.50 -5.77
N ARG A 102 12.06 -15.26 -6.18
CA ARG A 102 12.90 -14.19 -5.63
C ARG A 102 12.33 -12.81 -5.97
N TYR A 103 12.00 -12.57 -7.23
CA TYR A 103 11.46 -11.29 -7.66
C TYR A 103 10.03 -11.06 -7.13
N LEU A 104 9.20 -12.11 -7.03
CA LEU A 104 7.92 -12.05 -6.33
C LEU A 104 8.10 -11.65 -4.87
N THR A 105 9.04 -12.28 -4.18
CA THR A 105 9.37 -11.97 -2.78
C THR A 105 9.82 -10.52 -2.65
N ASP A 106 10.62 -10.02 -3.58
CA ASP A 106 11.08 -8.63 -3.60
C ASP A 106 9.92 -7.64 -3.81
N ILE A 107 8.98 -7.94 -4.69
CA ILE A 107 7.75 -7.15 -4.86
C ILE A 107 7.01 -7.10 -3.52
N VAL A 108 6.72 -8.24 -2.89
CA VAL A 108 5.96 -8.27 -1.63
C VAL A 108 6.70 -7.55 -0.50
N LYS A 109 8.03 -7.68 -0.40
CA LYS A 109 8.84 -6.92 0.56
C LYS A 109 8.73 -5.41 0.34
N SER A 110 8.79 -4.96 -0.92
CA SER A 110 8.64 -3.54 -1.25
C SER A 110 7.23 -3.00 -0.94
N ILE A 111 6.18 -3.79 -1.20
CA ILE A 111 4.80 -3.46 -0.84
C ILE A 111 4.65 -3.30 0.67
N ARG A 112 5.16 -4.27 1.44
CA ARG A 112 5.12 -4.23 2.92
C ARG A 112 5.82 -2.99 3.44
N LYS A 113 6.97 -2.63 2.88
CA LYS A 113 7.71 -1.41 3.23
C LYS A 113 6.91 -0.15 2.92
N ASP A 114 6.28 -0.05 1.75
CA ASP A 114 5.44 1.10 1.39
C ASP A 114 4.20 1.23 2.29
N LEU A 115 3.60 0.09 2.68
CA LEU A 115 2.55 0.05 3.69
C LEU A 115 3.07 0.23 5.12
N LYS A 116 4.38 0.46 5.33
CA LYS A 116 5.09 0.54 6.63
C LYS A 116 4.78 -0.62 7.58
N ILE A 117 4.66 -1.83 7.03
CA ILE A 117 4.66 -3.09 7.76
C ILE A 117 6.12 -3.46 8.02
N LYS A 118 6.47 -3.71 9.30
CA LYS A 118 7.85 -3.95 9.72
C LYS A 118 8.07 -5.44 9.97
N ASP A 119 8.91 -6.07 9.15
CA ASP A 119 9.37 -7.44 9.39
C ASP A 119 10.86 -7.53 9.13
N LYS A 120 11.59 -8.09 10.09
CA LYS A 120 13.05 -8.26 9.96
C LYS A 120 13.41 -9.41 9.02
N ASN A 121 12.62 -10.50 9.06
CA ASN A 121 12.93 -11.76 8.39
C ASN A 121 11.73 -12.23 7.56
N PHE A 122 11.39 -11.51 6.48
CA PHE A 122 10.34 -11.97 5.57
C PHE A 122 10.85 -13.13 4.71
N PRO A 123 10.19 -14.30 4.73
CA PRO A 123 10.68 -15.51 4.07
C PRO A 123 10.62 -15.39 2.54
N LEU A 124 11.27 -16.33 1.85
CA LEU A 124 11.02 -16.58 0.43
C LEU A 124 9.59 -17.10 0.28
N ILE A 125 8.85 -16.53 -0.66
CA ILE A 125 7.48 -16.94 -0.98
C ILE A 125 7.37 -17.34 -2.45
N TRP A 126 6.40 -18.18 -2.72
CA TRP A 126 6.04 -18.64 -4.06
C TRP A 126 4.52 -18.81 -4.13
N PHE A 127 3.96 -18.72 -5.34
CA PHE A 127 2.57 -19.09 -5.53
C PHE A 127 2.44 -20.60 -5.64
N LYS A 128 1.48 -21.18 -4.93
CA LYS A 128 1.11 -22.59 -5.15
C LYS A 128 0.34 -22.70 -6.47
N LYS A 129 0.61 -23.75 -7.23
CA LYS A 129 -0.27 -24.18 -8.32
C LYS A 129 -1.58 -24.70 -7.70
N ALA A 130 -2.69 -24.28 -8.28
CA ALA A 130 -4.01 -24.83 -7.98
C ALA A 130 -4.12 -26.25 -8.51
#